data_AF-A0A6H2A2A2-F1
#
_entry.id   AF-A0A6H2A2A2-F1
#
_cell.length_a   1.000
_cell.length_b   1.000
_cell.length_c   1.000
_cell.angle_alpha   90.00
_cell.angle_beta   90.00
_cell.angle_gamma   90.00
#
_symmetry.space_group_name_H-M   'P 1'
#
loop_
_entity.id
_entity.type
_entity.pdbx_description
1 polymer ?
#
loop_
_entity_poly.entity_id
_entity_poly.type
_entity_poly.pdbx_seq_one_letter_code
_entity_poly.pdbx_strand_id
1 'polypeptide(L)' 'MAELYHDVDIVERTMVSPEGRVEKIYRVSAYTKAGIRFTLEVKEADFTKPKVDKLLTEQAQKIEAIKAL' A
#
# COMPACT_ATOMS: atom_id res chain seq x y z
N MET A 1 -13.30 -4.07 -14.01
CA MET A 1 -13.13 -3.04 -12.97
C MET A 1 -12.05 -2.10 -13.46
N ALA A 2 -12.27 -0.79 -13.44
CA ALA A 2 -11.21 0.15 -13.81
C ALA A 2 -10.03 -0.06 -12.86
N GLU A 3 -8.83 -0.27 -13.41
CA GLU A 3 -7.60 -0.31 -12.63
C GLU A 3 -7.42 1.06 -11.97
N LEU A 4 -7.63 1.11 -10.65
CA LEU A 4 -7.54 2.33 -9.85
C LEU A 4 -6.08 2.68 -9.52
N TYR A 5 -5.20 1.69 -9.63
CA TYR A 5 -3.78 1.82 -9.43
C TYR A 5 -3.00 0.91 -10.40
N HIS A 6 -1.75 1.25 -10.68
CA HIS A 6 -0.81 0.50 -11.52
C HIS A 6 0.61 0.56 -10.92
N ASP A 7 1.56 -0.16 -11.51
CA ASP A 7 2.98 -0.20 -11.09
C ASP A 7 3.15 -0.46 -9.58
N VAL A 8 2.70 -1.63 -9.15
CA VAL A 8 2.86 -2.06 -7.76
C VAL A 8 4.30 -2.53 -7.52
N ASP A 9 4.99 -1.84 -6.64
CA ASP A 9 6.32 -2.19 -6.15
C ASP A 9 6.22 -2.62 -4.69
N ILE A 10 6.83 -3.76 -4.35
CA ILE A 10 6.75 -4.35 -3.00
C ILE A 10 8.15 -4.56 -2.47
N VAL A 11 8.46 -3.88 -1.38
CA VAL A 11 9.75 -3.98 -0.69
C VAL A 11 9.54 -4.57 0.69
N GLU A 12 10.17 -5.73 0.95
CA GLU A 12 10.24 -6.29 2.29
C GLU A 12 11.22 -5.46 3.14
N ARG A 13 10.78 -5.06 4.34
CA ARG A 13 11.63 -4.46 5.36
C ARG A 13 11.45 -5.19 6.68
N THR A 14 12.55 -5.47 7.32
CA THR A 14 12.55 -5.91 8.72
C THR A 14 12.68 -4.67 9.61
N MET A 15 11.72 -4.50 10.53
CA MET A 15 11.72 -3.44 11.54
C MET A 15 11.88 -4.09 12.91
N VAL A 16 12.68 -3.47 13.78
CA VAL A 16 12.73 -3.84 15.19
C VAL A 16 11.76 -2.91 15.92
N SER A 17 10.73 -3.49 16.54
CA SER A 17 9.76 -2.73 17.32
C SER A 17 10.43 -2.10 18.56
N PRO A 18 9.84 -1.07 19.17
CA PRO A 18 10.35 -0.48 20.40
C PRO A 18 10.46 -1.49 21.55
N GLU A 19 9.70 -2.59 21.48
CA GLU A 19 9.73 -3.71 22.43
C GLU A 19 10.85 -4.73 22.14
N GLY A 20 11.72 -4.45 21.15
CA GLY A 20 12.82 -5.33 20.75
C GLY A 20 12.40 -6.54 19.90
N ARG A 21 11.18 -6.56 19.36
CA ARG A 21 10.70 -7.65 18.51
C ARG A 21 11.03 -7.38 17.05
N VAL A 22 11.49 -8.41 16.35
CA VAL A 22 11.72 -8.35 14.91
C VAL A 22 10.38 -8.56 14.21
N GLU A 23 9.88 -7.52 13.55
CA GLU A 23 8.66 -7.54 12.75
C GLU A 23 9.00 -7.36 11.26
N LYS A 24 8.32 -8.10 10.40
CA LYS A 24 8.39 -7.90 8.95
C LYS A 24 7.28 -6.95 8.51
N ILE A 25 7.66 -5.95 7.72
CA ILE A 25 6.79 -4.94 7.15
C ILE A 25 7.03 -4.89 5.65
N TYR A 26 5.97 -4.97 4.87
CA TYR A 26 6.00 -4.85 3.43
C TYR A 26 5.61 -3.42 3.05
N ARG A 27 6.54 -2.70 2.42
CA ARG A 27 6.25 -1.41 1.78
C ARG A 27 5.70 -1.67 0.40
N VAL A 28 4.42 -1.37 0.21
CA VAL A 28 3.73 -1.49 -1.07
C VAL A 28 3.59 -0.08 -1.65
N SER A 29 4.38 0.23 -2.66
CA SER A 29 4.21 1.43 -3.47
C SER A 29 3.32 1.12 -4.67
N ALA A 30 2.48 2.05 -5.07
CA ALA A 30 1.72 1.97 -6.32
C ALA A 30 1.45 3.38 -6.85
N TYR A 31 1.08 3.46 -8.12
CA TYR A 31 0.65 4.70 -8.77
C TYR A 31 -0.86 4.69 -8.93
N THR A 32 -1.55 5.78 -8.62
CA THR A 32 -2.99 5.90 -8.95
C THR A 32 -3.18 6.06 -10.46
N LYS A 33 -4.42 5.91 -10.94
CA LYS A 33 -4.77 6.20 -12.34
C LYS A 33 -4.34 7.61 -12.79
N ALA A 34 -4.31 8.59 -11.90
CA ALA A 34 -3.81 9.94 -12.19
C ALA A 34 -2.28 10.07 -12.23
N GLY A 35 -1.52 8.99 -11.98
CA GLY A 35 -0.06 8.99 -11.94
C GLY A 35 0.53 9.43 -10.59
N ILE A 36 -0.26 9.43 -9.50
CA ILE A 36 0.22 9.83 -8.18
C ILE A 36 0.81 8.62 -7.47
N ARG A 37 2.10 8.67 -7.11
CA ARG A 37 2.74 7.62 -6.32
C ARG A 37 2.27 7.70 -4.87
N PHE A 38 1.83 6.58 -4.33
CA PHE A 38 1.56 6.39 -2.91
C PHE A 38 2.27 5.16 -2.37
N THR A 39 2.49 5.11 -1.06
CA THR A 39 3.15 3.99 -0.39
C THR A 39 2.38 3.62 0.87
N LEU A 40 2.17 2.33 1.05
CA LEU A 40 1.52 1.74 2.21
C LEU A 40 2.50 0.82 2.93
N GLU A 41 2.52 0.88 4.26
CA GLU A 41 3.27 -0.03 5.10
C GLU A 41 2.30 -1.08 5.65
N VAL A 42 2.47 -2.33 5.22
CA VAL A 42 1.60 -3.45 5.60
C VAL A 42 2.41 -4.42 6.44
N LYS A 43 1.95 -4.72 7.65
CA LYS A 43 2.57 -5.75 8.49
C LYS A 43 2.46 -7.12 7.84
N GLU A 44 3.42 -8.00 8.08
CA GLU A 44 3.38 -9.37 7.55
C GLU A 44 2.08 -10.12 7.88
N ALA A 45 1.56 -9.96 9.10
CA ALA A 45 0.30 -10.58 9.52
C ALA A 45 -0.91 -10.16 8.66
N ASP A 46 -0.84 -8.99 8.01
CA ASP A 46 -1.89 -8.43 7.17
C ASP A 46 -1.55 -8.49 5.67
N PHE A 47 -0.35 -8.94 5.32
CA PHE A 47 0.15 -9.02 3.95
C PHE A 47 -0.44 -10.23 3.21
N THR A 48 -1.75 -10.18 2.95
CA THR A 48 -2.46 -11.13 2.10
C THR A 48 -2.96 -10.41 0.85
N LYS A 49 -2.94 -11.10 -0.30
CA LYS A 49 -3.41 -10.55 -1.58
C LYS A 49 -4.75 -9.81 -1.48
N PRO A 50 -5.83 -10.36 -0.87
CA PRO A 50 -7.11 -9.65 -0.77
C PRO A 50 -7.07 -8.42 0.15
N LYS A 51 -6.28 -8.44 1.23
CA LYS A 51 -6.15 -7.28 2.12
C LYS A 51 -5.35 -6.16 1.46
N VAL A 52 -4.23 -6.50 0.83
CA VAL A 52 -3.36 -5.53 0.14
C VAL A 52 -4.11 -4.89 -1.02
N ASP A 53 -4.83 -5.67 -1.83
CA ASP A 53 -5.63 -5.15 -2.94
C ASP A 53 -6.73 -4.19 -2.47
N LYS A 54 -7.40 -4.51 -1.37
CA LYS A 54 -8.39 -3.63 -0.73
C LYS A 54 -7.76 -2.32 -0.24
N LEU A 55 -6.61 -2.39 0.42
CA LEU A 55 -5.87 -1.22 0.93
C LEU A 55 -5.40 -0.31 -0.22
N LEU A 56 -4.84 -0.90 -1.28
CA LEU A 56 -4.41 -0.17 -2.47
C LEU A 56 -5.59 0.51 -3.18
N THR A 57 -6.71 -0.20 -3.33
CA THR A 57 -7.93 0.32 -3.94
C THR A 57 -8.51 1.48 -3.14
N GLU A 58 -8.62 1.33 -1.81
CA GLU A 58 -9.17 2.37 -0.93
C GLU A 58 -8.28 3.62 -0.93
N GLN A 59 -6.96 3.44 -0.89
CA GLN A 59 -6.01 4.56 -0.92
C GLN A 59 -6.03 5.27 -2.28
N ALA A 60 -6.05 4.52 -3.38
CA ALA A 60 -6.16 5.10 -4.72
C ALA A 60 -7.47 5.88 -4.88
N GLN A 61 -8.61 5.34 -4.43
CA GLN A 61 -9.88 6.07 -4.46
C GLN A 61 -9.85 7.37 -3.66
N LYS A 62 -9.26 7.36 -2.46
CA LYS A 62 -9.11 8.58 -1.64
C LYS A 62 -8.29 9.64 -2.37
N ILE A 63 -7.17 9.25 -2.98
CA ILE A 63 -6.29 10.17 -3.71
C ILE A 63 -7.00 10.74 -4.95
N GLU A 64 -7.67 9.90 -5.74
CA GLU A 64 -8.44 10.37 -6.90
C GLU A 64 -9.60 11.28 -6.49
N ALA A 65 -10.27 10.99 -5.36
CA ALA A 65 -11.34 11.82 -4.82
C ALA A 65 -10.84 13.20 -4.35
N ILE A 66 -9.64 13.28 -3.75
CA ILE A 66 -9.02 14.57 -3.39
C ILE A 66 -8.70 15.40 -4.63
N LYS A 67 -8.27 14.77 -5.72
CA LYS A 67 -7.98 15.46 -6.99
C LYS A 67 -9.25 15.98 -7.70
N ALA A 68 -10.40 15.37 -7.43
CA ALA A 68 -11.68 15.75 -8.04
C ALA A 68 -12.33 16.99 -7.40
N LEU A 69 -11.78 17.49 -6.29
CA LEU A 69 -12.13 18.75 -5.63
C LEU A 69 -11.34 19.92 -6.22
#